data_AF-A5F9N3-F1
#
_entry.id   AF-A5F9N3-F1
#
_cell.length_a   1.000
_cell.length_b   1.000
_cell.length_c   1.000
_cell.angle_alpha   90.00
_cell.angle_beta   90.00
_cell.angle_gamma   90.00
#
_symmetry.space_group_name_H-M   'P 1'
#
loop_
_entity.id
_entity.type
_entity.pdbx_description
1 polymer ?
#
loop_
_entity_poly.entity_id
_entity_poly.type
_entity_poly.pdbx_seq_one_letter_code
_entity_poly.pdbx_strand_id
1 'polypeptide(L)'
;MSNRYKIFLDRYKLNEKIRFEFNCNQTRVGTIKKVKKGLFGTKYLVTVVYPSSLLGTNPNTFFYWLKEDKIIENLPHGYKGWC
;
A
#
# COMPACT_ATOMS: atom_id res chain seq x y z
N MET A 1 32.14 18.53 4.15
CA MET A 1 30.82 18.49 4.82
C MET A 1 29.80 19.12 3.88
N SER A 2 28.90 18.34 3.27
CA SER A 2 27.93 18.87 2.30
C SER A 2 26.50 18.46 2.65
N ASN A 3 25.70 19.51 2.93
CA ASN A 3 24.25 19.67 2.80
C ASN A 3 23.34 18.44 2.90
N ARG A 4 22.54 18.36 3.98
CA ARG A 4 21.18 18.94 4.12
C ARG A 4 20.10 18.00 3.55
N TYR A 5 19.33 17.45 4.50
CA TYR A 5 17.99 16.88 4.35
C TYR A 5 17.79 15.99 3.12
N LYS A 6 17.95 14.68 3.31
CA LYS A 6 17.20 13.69 2.52
C LYS A 6 15.72 14.08 2.66
N ILE A 7 15.22 14.83 1.69
CA ILE A 7 13.79 14.99 1.47
C ILE A 7 13.33 13.56 1.23
N PHE A 8 12.73 12.95 2.24
CA PHE A 8 11.90 11.77 2.05
C PHE A 8 10.75 12.25 1.17
N LEU A 9 10.97 12.29 -0.14
CA LEU A 9 9.91 12.40 -1.11
C LEU A 9 8.93 11.31 -0.71
N ASP A 10 7.72 11.71 -0.31
CA ASP A 10 6.62 10.77 -0.14
C ASP A 10 6.42 10.08 -1.48
N ARG A 11 7.08 8.94 -1.68
CA ARG A 11 6.99 8.15 -2.92
C ARG A 11 5.56 7.76 -3.22
N TYR A 12 4.76 7.63 -2.16
CA TYR A 12 3.40 7.15 -2.20
C TYR A 12 2.46 8.13 -1.50
N LYS A 13 1.33 8.42 -2.14
CA LYS A 13 0.35 9.42 -1.71
C LYS A 13 -0.98 8.77 -1.30
N LEU A 14 -1.80 9.55 -0.61
CA LEU A 14 -3.18 9.18 -0.30
C LEU A 14 -3.95 8.85 -1.58
N ASN A 15 -4.80 7.82 -1.49
CA ASN A 15 -5.64 7.28 -2.56
C ASN A 15 -4.89 6.66 -3.75
N GLU A 16 -3.56 6.55 -3.69
CA GLU A 16 -2.82 5.77 -4.68
C GLU A 16 -3.10 4.27 -4.50
N LYS A 17 -3.19 3.58 -5.63
CA LYS A 17 -3.28 2.13 -5.67
C LYS A 17 -1.87 1.57 -5.80
N ILE A 18 -1.51 0.64 -4.94
CA ILE A 18 -0.18 0.05 -4.87
C ILE A 18 -0.25 -1.46 -4.92
N ARG A 19 0.82 -2.08 -5.43
CA ARG A 19 1.11 -3.50 -5.24
C ARG A 19 2.13 -3.64 -4.12
N PHE A 20 1.87 -4.55 -3.19
CA PHE A 20 2.72 -4.78 -2.04
C PHE A 20 2.87 -6.28 -1.74
N GLU A 21 3.94 -6.62 -1.06
CA GLU A 21 4.22 -7.98 -0.60
C GLU A 21 3.34 -8.31 0.61
N PHE A 22 2.61 -9.42 0.53
CA PHE A 22 1.72 -9.93 1.55
C PHE A 22 2.05 -11.41 1.76
N ASN A 23 2.35 -11.85 2.99
CA ASN A 23 2.63 -13.22 3.44
C ASN A 23 3.11 -14.27 2.39
N CYS A 24 4.26 -14.92 2.62
CA CYS A 24 4.77 -16.03 1.81
C CYS A 24 4.85 -15.72 0.29
N ASN A 25 5.59 -14.67 -0.08
CA ASN A 25 5.84 -14.25 -1.47
C ASN A 25 4.57 -13.96 -2.31
N GLN A 26 3.41 -13.74 -1.69
CA GLN A 26 2.24 -13.30 -2.42
C GLN A 26 2.26 -11.78 -2.59
N THR A 27 1.65 -11.29 -3.66
CA THR A 27 1.39 -9.87 -3.85
C THR A 27 -0.09 -9.58 -3.70
N ARG A 28 -0.38 -8.40 -3.18
CA ARG A 28 -1.73 -7.87 -3.09
C ARG A 28 -1.76 -6.44 -3.59
N VAL A 29 -2.93 -6.08 -4.07
CA VAL A 29 -3.22 -4.73 -4.52
C VAL A 29 -4.15 -4.05 -3.54
N GLY A 30 -3.78 -2.84 -3.13
CA GLY A 30 -4.60 -2.06 -2.20
C GLY A 30 -4.45 -0.57 -2.43
N THR A 31 -5.33 0.20 -1.78
CA THR A 31 -5.35 1.67 -1.86
C THR A 31 -4.88 2.28 -0.55
N ILE A 32 -3.98 3.25 -0.62
CA ILE A 32 -3.50 3.98 0.56
C ILE A 32 -4.61 4.88 1.10
N LYS A 33 -4.98 4.68 2.36
CA LYS A 33 -5.98 5.50 3.07
C LYS A 33 -5.39 6.41 4.12
N LYS A 34 -4.18 6.10 4.62
CA LYS A 34 -3.49 6.93 5.60
C LYS A 34 -1.98 6.79 5.45
N VAL A 35 -1.27 7.90 5.64
CA VAL A 35 0.20 7.93 5.73
C VAL A 35 0.56 8.36 7.15
N LYS A 36 1.42 7.60 7.82
CA LYS A 36 1.95 7.92 9.15
C LYS A 36 3.46 7.95 9.10
N LYS A 37 4.03 9.15 9.18
CA LYS A 37 5.47 9.37 9.30
C LYS A 37 5.88 9.21 10.75
N GLY A 38 6.95 8.45 11.01
CA GLY A 38 7.51 8.28 12.34
C GLY A 38 9.04 8.22 12.30
N LEU A 39 9.65 8.20 13.48
CA LEU A 39 11.11 8.13 13.64
C LEU A 39 11.74 6.89 13.00
N PHE A 40 10.98 5.79 12.91
CA PHE A 40 11.43 4.51 12.35
C PHE A 40 10.95 4.29 10.90
N GLY A 41 10.63 5.37 10.18
CA GLY A 41 10.18 5.34 8.79
C GLY A 41 8.67 5.56 8.61
N THR A 42 8.25 5.58 7.35
CA THR A 42 6.85 5.82 6.97
C THR A 42 6.05 4.52 6.96
N LYS A 43 4.85 4.58 7.53
CA LYS A 43 3.86 3.50 7.46
C LYS A 43 2.64 3.97 6.67
N TYR A 44 2.05 3.06 5.93
CA TYR A 44 0.89 3.27 5.08
C TYR A 44 -0.25 2.37 5.54
N LEU A 45 -1.43 2.93 5.78
CA LEU A 45 -2.65 2.16 5.97
C LEU A 45 -3.26 1.89 4.60
N VAL A 46 -3.40 0.62 4.25
CA VAL A 46 -3.84 0.20 2.93
C VAL A 46 -5.12 -0.60 3.05
N THR A 47 -6.12 -0.24 2.25
CA THR A 47 -7.35 -1.01 2.08
C THR A 47 -7.22 -1.99 0.94
N VAL A 48 -7.49 -3.25 1.22
CA VAL A 48 -7.62 -4.32 0.23
C VAL A 48 -9.08 -4.72 0.17
N VAL A 49 -9.66 -4.67 -1.03
CA VAL A 49 -11.02 -5.14 -1.29
C VAL A 49 -10.89 -6.56 -1.83
N TYR A 50 -11.53 -7.53 -1.17
CA TYR A 50 -11.66 -8.87 -1.71
C TYR A 50 -13.02 -8.99 -2.41
N PRO A 51 -13.05 -9.51 -3.65
CA PRO A 51 -14.31 -9.75 -4.32
C PRO A 51 -15.06 -10.83 -3.58
N SER A 52 -16.38 -10.71 -3.57
CA SER A 52 -17.31 -11.68 -2.98
C SER A 52 -17.06 -13.11 -3.45
N SER A 53 -16.65 -13.27 -4.71
CA SER A 53 -16.32 -14.57 -5.32
C SER A 53 -15.15 -15.30 -4.67
N LEU A 54 -14.23 -14.58 -4.00
CA LEU A 54 -13.09 -15.20 -3.30
C LEU A 54 -13.42 -15.60 -1.86
N LEU A 55 -14.44 -14.99 -1.25
CA LEU A 55 -14.77 -15.19 0.16
C LEU A 55 -16.13 -15.86 0.38
N GLY A 56 -16.92 -16.09 -0.68
CA GLY A 56 -18.25 -16.68 -0.58
C GLY A 56 -19.27 -15.79 0.14
N THR A 57 -18.95 -14.50 0.33
CA THR A 57 -19.74 -13.52 1.10
C THR A 57 -19.81 -12.19 0.36
N ASN A 58 -20.47 -11.17 0.94
CA ASN A 58 -20.35 -9.78 0.46
C ASN A 58 -18.88 -9.34 0.35
N PRO A 59 -18.54 -8.40 -0.56
CA PRO A 59 -17.18 -7.90 -0.71
C PRO A 59 -16.68 -7.31 0.60
N ASN A 60 -15.60 -7.88 1.13
CA ASN A 60 -15.03 -7.47 2.40
C ASN A 60 -13.80 -6.60 2.15
N THR A 61 -13.76 -5.45 2.84
CA THR A 61 -12.62 -4.53 2.82
C THR A 61 -11.82 -4.71 4.10
N PHE A 62 -10.54 -5.07 3.95
CA PHE A 62 -9.61 -5.21 5.07
C PHE A 62 -8.58 -4.09 5.06
N PHE A 63 -8.12 -3.70 6.24
CA PHE A 63 -7.15 -2.63 6.45
C PHE A 63 -5.85 -3.20 7.00
N TYR A 64 -4.72 -2.86 6.36
CA TYR A 64 -3.40 -3.33 6.76
C TYR A 64 -2.44 -2.16 6.93
N TRP A 65 -1.69 -2.15 8.03
CA TRP A 65 -0.54 -1.25 8.19
C TRP A 65 0.69 -1.88 7.57
N LEU A 66 1.25 -1.20 6.58
CA LEU A 66 2.43 -1.61 5.83
C LEU A 66 3.55 -0.61 6.05
N LYS A 67 4.78 -1.12 6.12
CA LYS A 67 5.98 -0.30 6.02
C LYS A 67 6.29 -0.05 4.53
N GLU A 68 7.02 1.03 4.23
CA GLU A 68 7.36 1.40 2.86
C GLU A 68 8.13 0.30 2.10
N ASP A 69 8.98 -0.46 2.79
CA ASP A 69 9.78 -1.56 2.25
C ASP A 69 8.94 -2.73 1.71
N LYS A 70 7.67 -2.84 2.11
CA LYS A 70 6.73 -3.84 1.60
C LYS A 70 6.03 -3.41 0.32
N ILE A 71 6.13 -2.14 -0.08
CA ILE A 71 5.50 -1.62 -1.29
C ILE A 71 6.43 -1.87 -2.48
N ILE A 72 5.93 -2.60 -3.48
CA ILE A 72 6.69 -2.98 -4.66
C ILE A 72 6.61 -1.87 -5.72
N GLU A 73 5.39 -1.40 -6.01
CA GLU A 73 5.17 -0.39 -7.05
C GLU A 73 3.85 0.37 -6.88
N ASN A 74 3.80 1.54 -7.53
CA ASN A 74 2.58 2.31 -7.77
C ASN A 74 1.87 1.78 -9.02
N LEU A 75 0.58 1.51 -8.89
CA LEU A 75 -0.24 1.05 -10.00
C LEU A 75 -0.96 2.24 -10.67
N PRO A 76 -1.10 2.22 -12.00
CA PRO A 76 -1.73 3.32 -12.73
C PRO A 76 -3.21 3.49 -12.35
N HIS A 77 -3.68 4.73 -12.49
CA HIS A 77 -5.09 5.06 -12.27
C HIS A 77 -5.96 4.26 -13.26
N GLY A 78 -6.82 3.38 -12.73
CA GLY A 78 -7.64 2.48 -13.54
C GLY A 78 -7.18 1.02 -13.59
N TYR A 79 -6.08 0.65 -12.92
CA TYR A 79 -5.69 -0.76 -12.78
C TYR A 79 -6.81 -1.59 -12.14
N LYS A 80 -7.29 -2.63 -12.85
CA LYS A 80 -8.40 -3.50 -12.44
C LYS A 80 -7.97 -4.84 -11.83
N GLY A 81 -6.66 -5.13 -11.79
CA GLY A 81 -6.13 -6.35 -11.20
C GLY A 81 -6.16 -6.35 -9.67
N TRP A 82 -6.05 -7.55 -9.09
CA TRP A 82 -6.22 -7.81 -7.65
C TRP A 82 -4.95 -8.37 -6.98
N CYS A 83 -4.01 -8.90 -7.78
CA CYS A 83 -2.70 -9.43 -7.38
C CYS A 83 -1.58 -8.79 -8.20
#